data_AF-A0A8F4J6H2-F1
#
_entry.id   AF-A0A8F4J6H2-F1
#
_cell.length_a   1.000
_cell.length_b   1.000
_cell.length_c   1.000
_cell.angle_alpha   90.00
_cell.angle_beta   90.00
_cell.angle_gamma   90.00
#
_symmetry.space_group_name_H-M   'P 1'
#
loop_
_entity.id
_entity.type
_entity.pdbx_description
1 polymer ?
#
loop_
_entity_poly.entity_id
_entity_poly.type
_entity_poly.pdbx_seq_one_letter_code
_entity_poly.pdbx_strand_id
1 'polypeptide(L)' 'MVSDREIRAEILTGALDADDVAARCDAGTRCGGCRPVIDALLAEAGVSIRRAFAAA' A
#
# COMPACT_ATOMS: atom_id res chain seq x y z
N MET A 1 11.20 8.41 -10.43
CA MET A 1 10.23 7.34 -10.69
C MET A 1 10.23 6.49 -9.44
N VAL A 2 9.10 6.37 -8.76
CA VAL A 2 9.01 5.60 -7.53
C VAL A 2 8.86 4.13 -7.90
N SER A 3 9.62 3.27 -7.26
CA SER A 3 9.55 1.81 -7.46
C SER A 3 8.53 1.17 -6.52
N ASP A 4 8.02 -0.01 -6.90
CA ASP A 4 7.15 -0.81 -6.03
C ASP A 4 7.81 -1.15 -4.69
N ARG A 5 9.14 -1.22 -4.62
CA ARG A 5 9.88 -1.44 -3.37
C ARG A 5 9.73 -0.24 -2.43
N GLU A 6 9.83 0.97 -2.95
CA GLU A 6 9.63 2.20 -2.18
C GLU A 6 8.17 2.33 -1.73
N ILE A 7 7.20 2.05 -2.61
CA ILE A 7 5.77 2.06 -2.25
C ILE A 7 5.50 1.06 -1.11
N ARG A 8 6.03 -0.17 -1.19
CA ARG A 8 5.90 -1.16 -0.11
C ARG A 8 6.53 -0.68 1.19
N ALA A 9 7.67 0.02 1.15
CA ALA A 9 8.30 0.56 2.35
C ALA A 9 7.42 1.63 3.02
N GLU A 10 6.77 2.50 2.24
CA GLU A 10 5.83 3.49 2.78
C GLU A 10 4.58 2.85 3.38
N ILE A 11 4.03 1.83 2.74
CA ILE A 11 2.91 1.05 3.28
C ILE A 11 3.30 0.38 4.61
N LEU A 12 4.48 -0.26 4.68
CA LEU A 12 4.99 -0.88 5.90
C LEU A 12 5.25 0.12 7.04
N THR A 13 5.57 1.37 6.71
CA THR A 13 5.76 2.45 7.68
C THR A 13 4.48 3.21 7.98
N GLY A 14 3.33 2.71 7.50
CA GLY A 14 2.00 3.14 7.93
C GLY A 14 1.23 4.02 6.94
N ALA A 15 1.58 4.04 5.64
CA ALA A 15 0.69 4.63 4.65
C ALA A 15 -0.61 3.80 4.56
N LEU A 16 -1.76 4.45 4.72
CA LEU A 16 -3.06 3.76 4.84
C LEU A 16 -3.88 3.77 3.54
N ASP A 17 -3.58 4.69 2.63
CA ASP A 17 -4.27 4.85 1.36
C ASP A 17 -3.34 5.43 0.28
N ALA A 18 -3.87 5.54 -0.94
CA ALA A 18 -3.11 6.03 -2.10
C ALA A 18 -2.71 7.50 -1.97
N ASP A 19 -3.45 8.31 -1.22
CA ASP A 19 -3.14 9.72 -1.01
C ASP A 19 -2.01 9.87 0.03
N ASP A 20 -2.02 9.07 1.09
CA ASP A 20 -0.91 8.94 2.05
C ASP A 20 0.38 8.47 1.36
N VAL A 21 0.28 7.45 0.49
CA VAL A 21 1.42 6.98 -0.31
C VAL A 21 1.94 8.13 -1.20
N ALA A 22 1.06 8.87 -1.86
CA ALA A 22 1.44 10.00 -2.70
C ALA A 22 2.09 11.13 -1.89
N ALA A 23 1.59 11.45 -0.70
CA ALA A 23 2.14 12.46 0.18
C ALA A 23 3.53 12.09 0.73
N ARG A 24 3.82 10.80 0.88
CA ARG A 24 5.08 10.30 1.46
C ARG A 24 6.20 10.13 0.43
N CYS A 25 5.88 9.70 -0.79
CA CYS A 25 6.90 9.40 -1.80
C CYS A 25 6.61 9.94 -3.21
N ASP A 26 5.60 10.80 -3.39
CA ASP A 26 5.19 11.37 -4.68
C ASP A 26 4.73 10.33 -5.73
N ALA A 27 4.43 9.09 -5.31
CA ALA A 27 3.93 8.08 -6.22
C ALA A 27 2.54 8.48 -6.75
N GLY A 28 2.34 8.38 -8.07
CA GLY A 28 1.05 8.64 -8.69
C GLY A 28 0.65 10.11 -8.80
N THR A 29 1.52 11.07 -8.45
CA THR A 29 1.22 12.52 -8.50
C THR A 29 1.39 13.12 -9.90
N ARG A 30 2.23 12.53 -10.76
CA ARG A 30 2.56 13.10 -12.09
C ARG A 30 1.62 12.66 -13.21
N CYS A 31 1.48 11.36 -13.44
CA CYS A 31 0.66 10.81 -14.52
C CYS A 31 -0.40 9.82 -14.03
N GLY A 32 -0.41 9.47 -12.74
CA GLY A 32 -1.34 8.50 -12.18
C GLY A 32 -1.15 7.05 -12.66
N GLY A 33 -0.19 6.75 -13.55
CA GLY A 33 -0.06 5.41 -14.15
C GLY A 33 0.20 4.27 -13.16
N CYS A 34 0.75 4.57 -11.97
CA CYS A 34 0.96 3.59 -10.91
C CYS A 34 -0.17 3.52 -9.87
N ARG A 35 -1.26 4.28 -10.00
CA ARG A 35 -2.40 4.22 -9.06
C ARG A 35 -2.95 2.79 -8.90
N PRO A 36 -3.21 2.03 -9.98
CA PRO A 36 -3.70 0.65 -9.86
C PRO A 36 -2.73 -0.28 -9.12
N VAL A 37 -1.42 -0.04 -9.22
CA VAL A 37 -0.39 -0.81 -8.53
C VAL A 37 -0.39 -0.46 -7.04
N ILE A 38 -0.49 0.84 -6.70
CA ILE A 38 -0.60 1.30 -5.31
C ILE A 38 -1.81 0.66 -4.62
N ASP A 39 -2.97 0.65 -5.27
CA ASP A 39 -4.20 0.03 -4.74
C ASP A 39 -4.03 -1.48 -4.52
N ALA A 40 -3.38 -2.18 -5.45
CA ALA A 40 -3.09 -3.60 -5.30
C ALA A 40 -2.14 -3.88 -4.12
N LEU A 41 -1.09 -3.09 -3.95
CA LEU A 41 -0.14 -3.23 -2.85
C LEU A 41 -0.78 -2.91 -1.49
N LEU A 42 -1.65 -1.91 -1.42
CA LEU A 42 -2.44 -1.60 -0.22
C LEU A 42 -3.41 -2.72 0.12
N ALA A 43 -4.07 -3.32 -0.88
CA ALA A 43 -4.96 -4.47 -0.68
C ALA A 43 -4.19 -5.71 -0.21
N GLU A 44 -3.00 -5.97 -0.76
CA GLU A 44 -2.08 -7.02 -0.29
C GLU A 44 -1.66 -6.82 1.17
N ALA A 45 -1.37 -5.57 1.56
CA ALA A 45 -0.99 -5.24 2.93
C ALA A 45 -2.17 -5.20 3.91
N GLY A 46 -3.36 -4.83 3.43
CA GLY A 46 -4.54 -4.54 4.24
C GLY A 46 -5.21 -5.75 4.88
N VAL A 47 -4.90 -6.99 4.46
CA VAL A 47 -5.53 -8.19 5.05
C VAL A 47 -4.56 -9.36 5.18
N SER A 48 -4.04 -9.56 6.40
CA SER A 48 -3.70 -10.89 6.89
C SER A 48 -4.01 -11.01 8.38
N ILE A 49 -5.31 -11.09 8.70
CA ILE A 49 -5.75 -11.59 10.01
C ILE A 49 -5.70 -13.11 9.92
N ARG A 50 -4.68 -13.74 10.53
CA ARG A 50 -4.72 -15.17 10.83
C ARG A 50 -5.92 -15.39 11.75
N ARG A 51 -7.04 -15.85 11.20
CA ARG A 51 -8.16 -16.33 12.01
C ARG A 51 -7.70 -17.57 12.77
N ALA A 52 -7.30 -17.39 14.02
CA ALA A 52 -7.36 -18.46 15.00
C ALA A 52 -8.83 -18.59 15.40
N PHE A 53 -9.61 -19.33 14.61
CA PHE A 53 -10.90 -19.81 15.08
C PHE A 53 -10.60 -20.95 16.06
N ALA A 54 -10.38 -20.61 17.32
CA ALA A 54 -10.51 -21.56 18.42
C ALA A 54 -11.98 -21.53 18.84
N ALA A 55 -12.70 -22.61 18.56
CA ALA A 55 -13.98 -22.89 19.21
C ALA A 55 -13.86 -24.25 19.90
N ALA A 56 -14.14 -24.20 21.21
CA ALA A 56 -14.12 -25.31 22.17
C ALA A 56 -15.32 -26.24 22.02
#